data_AF-A0A9E3WQS8-F1
#
_entry.id   AF-A0A9E3WQS8-F1
#
_cell.length_a   1.000
_cell.length_b   1.000
_cell.length_c   1.000
_cell.angle_alpha   90.00
_cell.angle_beta   90.00
_cell.angle_gamma   90.00
#
_symmetry.space_group_name_H-M   'P 1'
#
loop_
_entity.id
_entity.type
_entity.pdbx_description
1 polymer ?
#
loop_
_entity_poly.entity_id
_entity_poly.type
_entity_poly.pdbx_seq_one_letter_code
_entity_poly.pdbx_strand_id
1 'polypeptide(L)'
;MPRFALLLHETPPEHARPTHWDLLLEDGAALLTWALDDAPAPGAAVAAQQLPDHRREYLTYEGPVSDNRGQVSQVDAGEFEWIDRTPDELRVRLHGAALCGTLTIMRDADAEDPQRWVVGLSSK
;
A
#
# COMPACT_ATOMS: atom_id res chain seq x y z
N MET A 1 16.27 -8.49 -0.21
CA MET A 1 15.38 -8.24 -1.36
C MET A 1 14.63 -6.92 -1.11
N PRO A 2 13.90 -6.31 -2.05
CA PRO A 2 13.13 -5.11 -1.71
C PRO A 2 12.04 -5.46 -0.68
N ARG A 3 11.75 -4.51 0.20
CA ARG A 3 10.83 -4.70 1.34
C ARG A 3 9.48 -4.04 1.11
N PHE A 4 8.45 -4.57 1.75
CA PHE A 4 7.16 -3.93 1.84
C PHE A 4 6.73 -3.72 3.29
N ALA A 5 5.80 -2.80 3.49
CA ALA A 5 5.05 -2.67 4.73
C ALA A 5 3.57 -2.41 4.41
N LEU A 6 2.69 -2.95 5.26
CA LEU A 6 1.28 -2.56 5.34
C LEU A 6 1.09 -1.84 6.67
N LEU A 7 0.67 -0.59 6.63
CA LEU A 7 0.41 0.23 7.81
C LEU A 7 -1.10 0.45 7.95
N LEU A 8 -1.61 0.46 9.17
CA LEU A 8 -2.91 1.04 9.48
C LEU A 8 -2.69 2.50 9.83
N HIS A 9 -3.26 3.41 9.05
CA HIS A 9 -3.22 4.84 9.29
C HIS A 9 -4.56 5.28 9.89
N GLU A 10 -4.57 5.47 11.20
CA GLU A 10 -5.73 5.97 11.94
C GLU A 10 -5.75 7.50 11.93
N THR A 11 -6.75 8.09 11.30
CA THR A 11 -6.88 9.55 11.15
C THR A 11 -7.96 10.12 12.08
N PRO A 12 -7.86 11.39 12.50
CA PRO A 12 -8.95 12.06 13.20
C PRO A 12 -10.24 12.14 12.37
N PRO A 13 -11.43 12.22 13.00
CA PRO A 13 -12.71 12.29 12.29
C PRO A 13 -12.84 13.44 11.28
N GLU A 14 -12.19 14.58 11.54
CA GLU A 14 -12.20 15.76 10.67
C GLU A 14 -11.17 15.71 9.53
N HIS A 15 -10.35 14.66 9.46
CA HIS A 15 -9.34 14.52 8.42
C HIS A 15 -10.00 14.17 7.08
N ALA A 16 -9.47 14.73 5.98
CA ALA A 16 -10.07 14.59 4.65
C ALA A 16 -10.16 13.14 4.15
N ARG A 17 -9.18 12.32 4.53
CA ARG A 17 -9.19 10.86 4.32
C ARG A 17 -9.50 10.18 5.65
N PRO A 18 -10.44 9.22 5.71
CA PRO A 18 -10.71 8.43 6.91
C PRO A 18 -9.57 7.45 7.21
N THR A 19 -9.68 6.72 8.31
CA THR A 19 -8.78 5.60 8.63
C THR A 19 -8.74 4.61 7.46
N HIS A 20 -7.52 4.22 7.09
CA HIS A 20 -7.24 3.44 5.90
C HIS A 20 -5.92 2.65 6.06
N TRP A 21 -5.55 1.89 5.03
CA TRP A 21 -4.31 1.13 5.03
C TRP A 21 -3.32 1.69 4.02
N ASP A 22 -2.08 1.92 4.42
CA ASP A 22 -1.02 2.28 3.49
C ASP A 22 -0.21 1.04 3.11
N LEU A 23 -0.15 0.74 1.81
CA LEU A 23 0.75 -0.25 1.25
C LEU A 23 1.99 0.45 0.70
N LEU A 24 3.17 0.06 1.19
CA LEU A 24 4.46 0.62 0.81
C LEU A 24 5.31 -0.46 0.13
N LEU A 25 5.81 -0.18 -1.08
CA LEU A 25 6.75 -1.05 -1.81
C LEU A 25 8.08 -0.32 -2.05
N GLU A 26 9.18 -0.90 -1.58
CA GLU A 26 10.52 -0.34 -1.78
C GLU A 26 10.94 -0.36 -3.26
N ASP A 27 11.22 0.83 -3.81
CA ASP A 27 11.72 1.03 -5.18
C ASP A 27 12.95 1.95 -5.16
N GLY A 28 14.14 1.34 -5.12
CA GLY A 28 15.41 2.06 -5.03
C GLY A 28 15.53 2.90 -3.75
N ALA A 29 15.46 4.22 -3.89
CA ALA A 29 15.61 5.17 -2.79
C ALA A 29 14.27 5.62 -2.17
N ALA A 30 13.16 5.26 -2.79
CA ALA A 30 11.80 5.67 -2.42
C ALA A 30 10.91 4.46 -2.12
N LEU A 31 9.72 4.75 -1.61
CA LEU A 31 8.64 3.78 -1.45
C LEU A 31 7.49 4.21 -2.35
N LEU A 32 7.09 3.34 -3.27
CA LEU A 32 5.81 3.49 -3.95
C LEU A 32 4.71 3.24 -2.93
N THR A 33 3.70 4.11 -2.88
CA THR A 33 2.71 4.08 -1.80
C THR A 33 1.29 4.19 -2.34
N TRP A 34 0.40 3.37 -1.78
CA TRP A 34 -1.03 3.44 -2.02
C TRP A 34 -1.78 3.44 -0.70
N ALA A 35 -2.75 4.35 -0.58
CA ALA A 35 -3.77 4.32 0.47
C ALA A 35 -4.95 3.45 0.00
N LEU A 36 -5.24 2.38 0.71
CA LEU A 36 -6.27 1.40 0.42
C LEU A 36 -7.49 1.62 1.33
N ASP A 37 -8.68 1.53 0.74
CA ASP A 37 -9.94 1.73 1.45
C ASP A 37 -10.25 0.59 2.46
N ASP A 38 -9.60 -0.58 2.32
CA ASP A 38 -9.71 -1.73 3.24
C ASP A 38 -8.40 -2.55 3.28
N ALA A 39 -8.28 -3.49 4.21
CA ALA A 39 -7.14 -4.40 4.27
C ALA A 39 -7.13 -5.38 3.07
N PRO A 40 -5.97 -5.61 2.42
CA PRO A 40 -5.86 -6.62 1.36
C PRO A 40 -6.19 -8.03 1.88
N ALA A 41 -7.07 -8.73 1.18
CA ALA A 41 -7.42 -10.11 1.49
C ALA A 41 -7.42 -10.98 0.22
N PRO A 42 -7.09 -12.28 0.31
CA PRO A 42 -7.13 -13.17 -0.84
C PRO A 42 -8.51 -13.19 -1.52
N GLY A 43 -8.54 -12.96 -2.84
CA GLY A 43 -9.77 -12.93 -3.64
C GLY A 43 -10.57 -11.64 -3.54
N ALA A 44 -10.13 -10.67 -2.73
CA ALA A 44 -10.73 -9.34 -2.69
C ALA A 44 -9.99 -8.37 -3.62
N ALA A 45 -10.76 -7.43 -4.18
CA ALA A 45 -10.25 -6.29 -4.91
C ALA A 45 -10.56 -5.03 -4.08
N VAL A 46 -9.53 -4.30 -3.70
CA VAL A 46 -9.62 -3.14 -2.82
C VAL A 46 -9.30 -1.88 -3.62
N ALA A 47 -10.21 -0.91 -3.55
CA ALA A 47 -9.96 0.41 -4.10
C ALA A 47 -8.78 1.08 -3.39
N ALA A 48 -7.91 1.71 -4.18
CA ALA A 48 -6.71 2.35 -3.69
C ALA A 48 -6.46 3.68 -4.38
N GLN A 49 -5.74 4.56 -3.69
CA GLN A 49 -5.24 5.80 -4.25
C GLN A 49 -3.72 5.85 -4.17
N GLN A 50 -3.07 6.12 -5.29
CA GLN A 50 -1.62 6.32 -5.33
C GLN A 50 -1.26 7.63 -4.61
N LEU A 51 -0.29 7.55 -3.70
CA LEU A 51 0.25 8.67 -2.95
C LEU A 51 1.64 9.06 -3.49
N PRO A 52 2.15 10.27 -3.13
CA PRO A 52 3.54 10.60 -3.36
C PRO A 52 4.49 9.58 -2.74
N ASP A 53 5.67 9.44 -3.34
CA ASP A 53 6.69 8.53 -2.85
C ASP A 53 7.07 8.84 -1.40
N HIS A 54 7.09 7.79 -0.58
CA HIS A 54 7.52 7.91 0.81
C HIS A 54 9.01 7.60 0.97
N ARG A 55 9.59 8.07 2.08
CA ARG A 55 10.98 7.77 2.42
C ARG A 55 11.08 6.36 3.01
N ARG A 56 12.17 5.67 2.75
CA ARG A 56 12.43 4.30 3.25
C ARG A 56 12.31 4.13 4.76
N GLU A 57 12.50 5.21 5.51
CA GLU A 57 12.33 5.28 6.97
C GLU A 57 10.93 4.81 7.41
N TYR A 58 9.92 5.02 6.56
CA TYR A 58 8.53 4.67 6.83
C TYR A 58 8.26 3.15 6.83
N LEU A 59 9.16 2.33 6.28
CA LEU A 59 9.01 0.86 6.32
C LEU A 59 9.00 0.29 7.73
N THR A 60 9.55 1.02 8.71
CA THR A 60 9.65 0.59 10.11
C THR A 60 9.16 1.67 11.06
N TYR A 61 8.50 2.72 10.55
CA TYR A 61 8.02 3.82 11.37
C TYR A 61 6.66 3.47 11.95
N GLU A 62 6.50 3.69 13.25
CA GLU A 62 5.22 3.62 13.95
C GLU A 62 5.09 4.86 14.84
N GLY A 63 3.88 5.40 14.94
CA GLY A 63 3.57 6.57 15.76
C GLY A 63 2.91 7.72 15.01
N PRO A 64 2.95 8.94 15.60
CA PRO A 64 2.14 10.06 15.15
C PRO A 64 2.65 10.69 13.84
N VAL A 65 1.74 10.91 12.91
CA VAL A 65 1.99 11.67 11.69
C VAL A 65 1.88 13.17 11.98
N SER A 66 2.80 13.96 11.43
CA SER A 66 2.85 15.41 11.63
C SER A 66 1.51 16.11 11.34
N ASP A 67 1.32 17.28 11.94
CA ASP A 67 0.18 18.17 11.66
C ASP A 67 -1.18 17.57 12.04
N ASN A 68 -1.20 16.78 13.12
CA ASN A 68 -2.40 16.10 13.61
C ASN A 68 -3.09 15.24 12.54
N ARG A 69 -2.30 14.62 11.65
CA ARG A 69 -2.82 13.75 10.58
C ARG A 69 -3.06 12.32 11.04
N GLY A 70 -3.01 12.06 12.35
CA GLY A 70 -3.27 10.75 12.94
C GLY A 70 -2.00 10.00 13.32
N GLN A 71 -2.09 8.67 13.37
CA GLN A 71 -0.98 7.78 13.72
C GLN A 71 -0.93 6.57 12.79
N VAL A 72 0.25 6.02 12.59
CA VAL A 72 0.46 4.79 11.83
C VAL A 72 0.95 3.67 12.74
N SER A 73 0.43 2.47 12.53
CA SER A 73 0.91 1.24 13.16
C SER A 73 1.19 0.18 12.10
N GLN A 74 2.22 -0.63 12.29
CA GLN A 74 2.58 -1.65 11.31
C GLN A 74 1.67 -2.88 11.46
N VAL A 75 0.95 -3.24 10.40
CA VAL A 75 0.07 -4.42 10.35
C VAL A 75 0.84 -5.65 9.88
N ASP A 76 1.63 -5.49 8.81
CA ASP A 76 2.50 -6.54 8.29
C ASP A 76 3.72 -5.93 7.59
N ALA A 77 4.78 -6.70 7.46
CA ALA A 77 5.97 -6.32 6.71
C ALA A 77 6.71 -7.57 6.25
N GLY A 78 7.51 -7.41 5.20
CA GLY A 78 8.30 -8.51 4.69
C GLY A 78 9.12 -8.13 3.47
N GLU A 79 9.61 -9.14 2.78
CA GLU A 79 10.26 -8.99 1.47
C GLU A 79 9.25 -9.21 0.35
N PHE A 80 9.57 -8.71 -0.84
CA PHE A 80 8.82 -9.03 -2.04
C PHE A 80 9.72 -9.23 -3.26
N GLU A 81 9.16 -9.85 -4.30
CA GLU A 81 9.78 -10.01 -5.61
C GLU A 81 8.95 -9.26 -6.67
N TRP A 82 9.60 -8.49 -7.54
CA TRP A 82 8.95 -7.95 -8.74
C TRP A 82 8.66 -9.10 -9.72
N ILE A 83 7.40 -9.22 -10.16
CA ILE A 83 6.98 -10.17 -11.21
C ILE A 83 6.87 -9.43 -12.54
N ASP A 84 6.12 -8.32 -12.55
CA ASP A 84 5.91 -7.49 -13.73
C ASP A 84 5.67 -6.03 -13.30
N ARG A 85 6.04 -5.10 -14.18
CA ARG A 85 5.93 -3.67 -13.93
C ARG A 85 5.71 -2.91 -15.23
N THR A 86 4.52 -2.33 -15.33
CA THR A 86 4.13 -1.39 -16.38
C THR A 86 3.63 -0.10 -15.74
N PRO A 87 3.39 0.97 -16.52
CA PRO A 87 2.81 2.22 -15.99
C PRO A 87 1.40 2.08 -15.40
N ASP A 88 0.66 1.04 -15.80
CA ASP A 88 -0.76 0.84 -15.45
C ASP A 88 -1.00 -0.43 -14.62
N GLU A 89 0.01 -1.27 -14.45
CA GLU A 89 -0.08 -2.51 -13.68
C GLU A 89 1.27 -2.87 -13.05
N LEU A 90 1.23 -3.18 -11.76
CA LEU A 90 2.34 -3.72 -10.99
C LEU A 90 1.96 -5.08 -10.43
N ARG A 91 2.87 -6.05 -10.54
CA ARG A 91 2.70 -7.37 -9.95
C ARG A 91 3.91 -7.72 -9.12
N VAL A 92 3.67 -8.07 -7.86
CA VAL A 92 4.70 -8.47 -6.91
C VAL A 92 4.32 -9.74 -6.18
N ARG A 93 5.33 -10.53 -5.79
CA ARG A 93 5.13 -11.65 -4.85
C ARG A 93 5.51 -11.19 -3.46
N LEU A 94 4.56 -11.22 -2.52
CA LEU A 94 4.76 -10.82 -1.13
C LEU A 94 5.16 -12.03 -0.28
N HIS A 95 6.09 -11.79 0.64
CA HIS A 95 6.59 -12.73 1.64
C HIS A 95 6.46 -12.15 3.05
N GLY A 96 5.23 -11.77 3.44
CA GLY A 96 4.88 -11.32 4.79
C GLY A 96 4.29 -12.42 5.67
N ALA A 97 3.95 -12.06 6.91
CA ALA A 97 3.28 -12.97 7.83
C ALA A 97 1.77 -13.08 7.55
N ALA A 98 1.12 -11.97 7.16
CA ALA A 98 -0.30 -11.91 6.84
C ALA A 98 -0.52 -11.81 5.31
N LEU A 99 0.25 -10.96 4.63
CA LEU A 99 0.23 -10.78 3.19
C LEU A 99 1.28 -11.70 2.54
N CYS A 100 0.80 -12.83 2.04
CA CYS A 100 1.62 -13.80 1.32
C CYS A 100 0.89 -14.24 0.04
N GLY A 101 1.57 -14.17 -1.10
CA GLY A 101 0.95 -14.47 -2.40
C GLY A 101 1.36 -13.48 -3.49
N THR A 102 0.58 -13.42 -4.57
CA THR A 102 0.78 -12.43 -5.63
C THR A 102 -0.16 -11.27 -5.43
N LEU A 103 0.41 -10.07 -5.27
CA LEU A 103 -0.32 -8.82 -5.22
C LEU A 103 -0.28 -8.19 -6.62
N THR A 104 -1.44 -7.77 -7.11
CA THR A 104 -1.61 -7.03 -8.36
C THR A 104 -2.17 -5.65 -8.03
N ILE A 105 -1.53 -4.60 -8.53
CA ILE A 105 -1.96 -3.21 -8.36
C ILE A 105 -2.19 -2.66 -9.76
N MET A 106 -3.44 -2.36 -10.12
CA MET A 106 -3.82 -1.93 -11.48
C MET A 106 -4.45 -0.56 -11.43
N ARG A 107 -4.15 0.29 -12.41
CA ARG A 107 -4.86 1.58 -12.57
C ARG A 107 -6.32 1.28 -12.85
N ASP A 108 -7.21 2.04 -12.21
CA ASP A 108 -8.63 1.97 -12.50
C ASP A 108 -8.88 2.70 -13.84
N ALA A 109 -9.06 1.93 -14.90
CA ALA A 109 -9.22 2.46 -16.26
C ALA A 109 -10.54 3.21 -16.48
N ASP A 110 -11.54 2.96 -15.62
CA ASP A 110 -12.84 3.60 -15.68
C ASP A 110 -12.89 4.88 -14.82
N ALA A 111 -11.87 5.14 -14.00
CA ALA A 111 -11.78 6.32 -13.15
C ALA A 111 -11.23 7.54 -13.91
N GLU A 112 -11.87 8.70 -13.71
CA GLU A 112 -11.35 9.99 -14.21
C GLU A 112 -10.08 10.44 -13.49
N ASP A 113 -9.92 10.05 -12.21
CA ASP A 113 -8.77 10.38 -11.40
C ASP A 113 -7.60 9.41 -11.68
N PRO A 114 -6.47 9.89 -12.23
CA PRO A 114 -5.33 9.04 -12.57
C PRO A 114 -4.62 8.45 -11.33
N GLN A 115 -4.97 8.90 -10.12
CA GLN A 115 -4.48 8.31 -8.87
C GLN A 115 -5.33 7.14 -8.38
N ARG A 116 -6.42 6.78 -9.06
CA ARG A 116 -7.26 5.63 -8.68
C ARG A 116 -6.68 4.33 -9.21
N TRP A 117 -6.53 3.38 -8.30
CA TRP A 117 -6.01 2.04 -8.53
C TRP A 117 -6.89 1.02 -7.83
N VAL A 118 -6.73 -0.24 -8.20
CA VAL A 118 -7.34 -1.40 -7.55
C VAL A 118 -6.23 -2.38 -7.18
N VAL A 119 -6.25 -2.82 -5.92
CA VAL A 119 -5.30 -3.78 -5.37
C VAL A 119 -5.99 -5.11 -5.17
N GLY A 120 -5.48 -6.15 -5.83
CA GLY A 120 -5.93 -7.53 -5.66
C GLY A 120 -4.83 -8.40 -5.05
N LEU A 121 -5.21 -9.32 -4.16
CA LEU A 121 -4.31 -10.35 -3.63
C LEU A 121 -4.82 -11.73 -4.04
N SER A 122 -3.96 -12.53 -4.67
CA SER A 122 -4.23 -13.93 -4.95
C SER A 122 -3.31 -14.82 -4.13
N SER A 123 -3.89 -15.84 -3.48
CA SER A 123 -3.11 -16.92 -2.85
C SER A 123 -2.20 -17.61 -3.86
N LYS A 124 -1.12 -18.20 -3.35
CA LYS A 124 -0.16 -18.96 -4.14
C LYS A 124 -0.77 -20.22 -4.75
#